data_AF-A0AAD9G8Q9-F1
#
_entry.id   AF-A0AAD9G8Q9-F1
#
_cell.length_a   1.000
_cell.length_b   1.000
_cell.length_c   1.000
_cell.angle_alpha   90.00
_cell.angle_beta   90.00
_cell.angle_gamma   90.00
#
_symmetry.space_group_name_H-M   'P 1'
#
loop_
_entity.id
_entity.type
_entity.pdbx_description
1 polymer ?
#
loop_
_entity_poly.entity_id
_entity_poly.type
_entity_poly.pdbx_seq_one_letter_code
_entity_poly.pdbx_strand_id
1 'polypeptide(L)'
;MRWYRVLLIAVVSFVISAEQGNSLRATATRSLRGNAVNYSFKDVDEGPSSDTDERVPVGEMGAINKLKSSKTLKKFTRSMTKAANSFSEKISPALPIKAKLQVWSNNGKSVKFVRDELKLTDLAEAAAQQTQNFKYYDDFVTSQLPIWAKEDLTPNEVIEKLGMKGPLDAWFKADPNFKYYDNYLKARVPYWSRNNVEVGDVVKMLNLNTLTAAARRDAVNFQYYDDFVASQLRIWIDKDLPVGTVMAKLDLDKLTTTEILAHPNYPYYKYFVKDRLKAWATEGTKIDDVAVKLGMGDLQGQVLKAHPNFRFLEKYNAKAIQYQEEGWLKQGRTTFDIWKLLEVQRVPLSILRTSKTYDAYRQYVNVIDNYIIRMRKKGVAMDELPRLTSKDATVNELKEKTLIWTSAKRPEWYVKFALGLDGLGENALKEAANYQFYAYYLKAVEFIP
;
A
#
# COMPACT_ATOMS: atom_id res chain seq x y z
N MET A 1 12.90 40.93 -12.08
CA MET A 1 13.77 40.31 -13.11
C MET A 1 14.68 39.33 -12.39
N ARG A 2 14.40 38.02 -12.45
CA ARG A 2 14.85 37.05 -13.46
C ARG A 2 16.33 36.61 -13.28
N TRP A 3 16.46 35.45 -12.61
CA TRP A 3 17.46 34.35 -12.74
C TRP A 3 18.96 34.66 -12.45
N TYR A 4 19.88 33.73 -12.12
CA TYR A 4 20.03 32.26 -12.12
C TYR A 4 21.29 31.96 -11.25
N ARG A 5 21.31 30.92 -10.40
CA ARG A 5 22.53 30.12 -10.05
C ARG A 5 22.06 28.71 -9.66
N VAL A 6 22.12 27.75 -10.59
CA VAL A 6 23.13 26.68 -10.73
C VAL A 6 23.22 25.78 -9.49
N LEU A 7 22.68 24.57 -9.63
CA LEU A 7 22.69 23.49 -8.64
C LEU A 7 23.67 22.42 -9.12
N LEU A 8 24.66 22.09 -8.30
CA LEU A 8 25.66 21.06 -8.55
C LEU A 8 25.33 19.86 -7.66
N ILE A 9 25.01 18.73 -8.29
CA ILE A 9 24.67 17.46 -7.64
C ILE A 9 25.98 16.70 -7.41
N ALA A 10 26.32 16.41 -6.14
CA ALA A 10 27.37 15.46 -5.78
C ALA A 10 26.71 14.17 -5.28
N VAL A 11 26.89 13.10 -6.05
CA VAL A 11 26.59 11.72 -5.68
C VAL A 11 27.79 11.17 -4.94
N VAL A 12 27.61 10.68 -3.71
CA VAL A 12 28.63 9.88 -3.01
C VAL A 12 28.08 8.48 -2.77
N SER A 13 28.79 7.52 -3.36
CA SER A 13 28.54 6.09 -3.30
C SER A 13 28.99 5.48 -1.98
N PHE A 14 28.25 4.46 -1.56
CA PHE A 14 28.55 3.56 -0.45
C PHE A 14 29.67 2.57 -0.82
N VAL A 15 30.62 2.33 0.08
CA VAL A 15 31.56 1.19 0.06
C VAL A 15 31.34 0.38 1.33
N ILE A 16 31.18 -0.94 1.17
CA ILE A 16 31.05 -1.93 2.25
C ILE A 16 32.45 -2.52 2.52
N SER A 17 32.81 -2.67 3.80
CA SER A 17 33.78 -3.67 4.26
C SER A 17 33.10 -4.54 5.32
N ALA A 18 33.29 -5.85 5.17
CA ALA A 18 32.85 -6.90 6.09
C ALA A 18 34.02 -7.34 6.98
N GLU A 19 33.75 -7.81 8.21
CA GLU A 19 34.26 -9.08 8.75
C GLU A 19 33.68 -9.43 10.15
N GLN A 20 33.16 -10.66 10.24
CA GLN A 20 33.19 -11.69 11.31
C GLN A 20 32.86 -11.34 12.79
N GLY A 21 32.12 -12.14 13.58
CA GLY A 21 31.54 -13.48 13.39
C GLY A 21 30.74 -13.98 14.63
N ASN A 22 29.98 -15.06 14.40
CA ASN A 22 29.40 -16.09 15.30
C ASN A 22 28.71 -15.70 16.64
N SER A 23 27.41 -16.03 16.81
CA SER A 23 26.97 -17.37 17.26
C SER A 23 25.44 -17.47 17.48
N LEU A 24 24.95 -18.72 17.42
CA LEU A 24 23.76 -19.31 18.05
C LEU A 24 22.36 -19.22 17.39
N ARG A 25 21.98 -20.42 16.93
CA ARG A 25 20.70 -21.08 16.67
C ARG A 25 19.39 -20.52 17.30
N ALA A 26 18.35 -20.83 16.53
CA ALA A 26 16.93 -21.05 16.87
C ALA A 26 16.01 -19.82 16.77
N THR A 27 15.44 -19.61 15.58
CA THR A 27 14.38 -18.62 15.35
C THR A 27 13.04 -19.32 15.10
N ALA A 28 12.13 -19.08 16.04
CA ALA A 28 10.70 -19.32 15.91
C ALA A 28 10.10 -18.41 14.83
N THR A 29 9.18 -18.97 14.04
CA THR A 29 8.38 -18.27 13.04
C THR A 29 7.40 -17.31 13.73
N ARG A 30 7.68 -16.00 13.62
CA ARG A 30 6.80 -14.91 14.04
C ARG A 30 6.65 -13.94 12.86
N SER A 31 5.53 -14.02 12.14
CA SER A 31 5.15 -13.06 11.10
C SER A 31 3.75 -12.51 11.37
N LEU A 32 3.57 -11.22 11.05
CA LEU A 32 2.48 -10.29 11.39
C LEU A 32 2.59 -9.59 12.76
N ARG A 33 3.68 -8.83 12.95
CA ARG A 33 3.63 -7.60 13.77
C ARG A 33 4.68 -6.59 13.30
N GLY A 34 4.24 -5.43 12.83
CA GLY A 34 5.13 -4.34 12.43
C GLY A 34 4.36 -3.16 11.85
N ASN A 35 3.59 -2.47 12.70
CA ASN A 35 3.22 -1.07 12.45
C ASN A 35 4.51 -0.25 12.36
N ALA A 36 4.80 0.30 11.17
CA ALA A 36 5.63 1.48 10.99
C ALA A 36 5.32 2.06 9.61
N VAL A 37 4.29 2.91 9.54
CA VAL A 37 4.04 3.73 8.35
C VAL A 37 4.82 5.03 8.56
N ASN A 38 6.03 5.09 8.00
CA ASN A 38 6.75 6.34 7.79
C ASN A 38 6.25 6.94 6.47
N TYR A 39 5.48 8.02 6.55
CA TYR A 39 5.15 8.84 5.38
C TYR A 39 6.22 9.92 5.23
N SER A 40 6.94 9.89 4.11
CA SER A 40 7.73 11.01 3.60
C SER A 40 6.99 11.57 2.39
N PHE A 41 6.41 12.75 2.57
CA PHE A 41 5.68 13.49 1.54
C PHE A 41 6.69 14.33 0.74
N LYS A 42 6.79 14.11 -0.57
CA LYS A 42 7.41 15.04 -1.52
C LYS A 42 6.58 15.08 -2.80
N ASP A 43 5.92 16.21 -2.97
CA ASP A 43 5.63 16.99 -4.19
C ASP A 43 5.41 16.22 -5.50
N VAL A 44 4.16 16.22 -5.95
CA VAL A 44 3.79 16.03 -7.36
C VAL A 44 3.25 17.36 -7.86
N ASP A 45 3.98 17.97 -8.79
CA ASP A 45 3.54 19.11 -9.60
C ASP A 45 2.37 18.67 -10.50
N GLU A 46 1.21 19.30 -10.32
CA GLU A 46 0.09 19.24 -11.26
C GLU A 46 0.27 20.34 -12.32
N GLY A 47 0.30 19.92 -13.59
CA GLY A 47 0.23 20.77 -14.77
C GLY A 47 -0.79 20.18 -15.77
N PRO A 48 -1.38 21.02 -16.65
CA PRO A 48 -2.83 21.00 -16.83
C PRO A 48 -3.35 20.05 -17.91
N SER A 49 -4.57 19.60 -17.63
CA SER A 49 -5.55 18.98 -18.53
C SER A 49 -5.73 19.75 -19.83
N SER A 50 -5.76 19.02 -20.94
CA SER A 50 -6.45 19.43 -22.16
C SER A 50 -7.32 18.28 -22.65
N ASP A 51 -8.63 18.49 -22.53
CA ASP A 51 -9.70 17.71 -23.11
C ASP A 51 -9.61 17.67 -24.63
N THR A 52 -9.79 16.48 -25.20
CA THR A 52 -10.55 16.32 -26.44
C THR A 52 -11.35 15.04 -26.35
N ASP A 53 -12.67 15.24 -26.27
CA ASP A 53 -13.73 14.26 -26.50
C ASP A 53 -13.55 13.56 -27.85
N GLU A 54 -13.60 12.23 -27.85
CA GLU A 54 -14.06 11.50 -29.03
C GLU A 54 -14.92 10.31 -28.59
N ARG A 55 -16.23 10.48 -28.73
CA ARG A 55 -17.25 9.43 -28.63
C ARG A 55 -17.15 8.49 -29.84
N VAL A 56 -16.95 7.18 -29.60
CA VAL A 56 -17.26 6.11 -30.56
C VAL A 56 -17.77 4.87 -29.78
N PRO A 57 -18.73 4.09 -30.32
CA PRO A 57 -19.84 3.52 -29.54
C PRO A 57 -19.63 2.09 -29.03
N VAL A 58 -20.45 1.79 -28.01
CA VAL A 58 -20.74 0.47 -27.45
C VAL A 58 -21.30 -0.44 -28.55
N GLY A 59 -20.52 -1.42 -29.01
CA GLY A 59 -21.05 -2.41 -29.95
C GLY A 59 -20.04 -3.32 -30.65
N GLU A 60 -18.97 -3.82 -30.02
CA GLU A 60 -18.08 -4.76 -30.74
C GLU A 60 -17.30 -5.78 -29.88
N MET A 61 -17.75 -6.13 -28.67
CA MET A 61 -17.10 -7.23 -27.90
C MET A 61 -17.56 -8.64 -28.31
N GLY A 62 -18.54 -8.78 -29.21
CA GLY A 62 -19.06 -10.09 -29.67
C GLY A 62 -18.25 -10.74 -30.80
N ALA A 63 -17.50 -9.97 -31.59
CA ALA A 63 -16.83 -10.47 -32.80
C ALA A 63 -15.38 -10.93 -32.57
N ILE A 64 -14.72 -10.46 -31.50
CA ILE A 64 -13.28 -10.70 -31.26
C ILE A 64 -13.01 -12.10 -30.68
N ASN A 65 -14.00 -12.76 -30.07
CA ASN A 65 -13.85 -14.14 -29.59
C ASN A 65 -13.98 -15.20 -30.70
N LYS A 66 -14.41 -14.84 -31.91
CA LYS A 66 -14.49 -15.77 -33.07
C LYS A 66 -13.25 -15.78 -33.97
N LEU A 67 -12.27 -14.91 -33.74
CA LEU A 67 -11.02 -14.85 -34.52
C LEU A 67 -9.83 -15.57 -33.84
N LYS A 68 -10.01 -16.11 -32.62
CA LYS A 68 -8.94 -16.80 -31.86
C LYS A 68 -8.68 -18.26 -32.26
N SER A 69 -9.40 -18.84 -33.23
CA SER A 69 -9.22 -20.25 -33.63
C SER A 69 -8.47 -20.46 -34.96
N SER A 70 -7.97 -19.40 -35.60
CA SER A 70 -7.25 -19.54 -36.87
C SER A 70 -5.86 -20.15 -36.68
N LYS A 71 -5.76 -21.47 -36.88
CA LYS A 71 -4.50 -22.21 -37.09
C LYS A 71 -3.66 -21.66 -38.26
N THR A 72 -4.22 -20.75 -39.06
CA THR A 72 -3.64 -20.20 -40.29
C THR A 72 -2.69 -19.02 -40.02
N LEU A 73 -2.92 -18.21 -38.98
CA LEU A 73 -1.99 -17.12 -38.58
C LEU A 73 -0.67 -17.64 -37.95
N LYS A 74 -0.71 -18.79 -37.27
CA LYS A 74 0.51 -19.51 -36.80
C LYS A 74 1.36 -20.09 -37.95
N LYS A 75 0.81 -20.23 -39.17
CA LYS A 75 1.55 -20.77 -40.33
C LYS A 75 2.29 -19.69 -41.12
N PHE A 76 1.78 -18.46 -41.15
CA PHE A 76 2.43 -17.38 -41.90
C PHE A 76 3.68 -16.84 -41.19
N THR A 77 3.69 -16.77 -39.86
CA THR A 77 4.90 -16.45 -39.06
C THR A 77 5.99 -17.53 -39.12
N ARG A 78 5.61 -18.80 -39.35
CA ARG A 78 6.54 -19.93 -39.51
C ARG A 78 7.31 -19.96 -40.84
N SER A 79 6.76 -19.36 -41.91
CA SER A 79 7.37 -19.42 -43.25
C SER A 79 8.51 -18.41 -43.39
N MET A 80 8.38 -17.20 -42.82
CA MET A 80 9.46 -16.20 -42.82
C MET A 80 10.58 -16.49 -41.80
N THR A 81 10.31 -17.26 -40.73
CA THR A 81 11.35 -17.67 -39.77
C THR A 81 12.36 -18.64 -40.40
N LYS A 82 11.94 -19.56 -41.28
CA LYS A 82 12.87 -20.55 -41.87
C LYS A 82 13.98 -19.94 -42.73
N ALA A 83 13.68 -18.92 -43.52
CA ALA A 83 14.68 -18.25 -44.36
C ALA A 83 15.61 -17.34 -43.53
N ALA A 84 15.08 -16.62 -42.54
CA ALA A 84 15.88 -15.81 -41.61
C ALA A 84 16.77 -16.67 -40.69
N ASN A 85 16.28 -17.82 -40.22
CA ASN A 85 17.03 -18.78 -39.41
C ASN A 85 18.22 -19.38 -40.19
N SER A 86 18.03 -19.71 -41.46
CA SER A 86 19.07 -20.27 -42.35
C SER A 86 20.23 -19.28 -42.61
N PHE A 87 19.93 -17.99 -42.80
CA PHE A 87 20.94 -16.97 -43.03
C PHE A 87 21.69 -16.60 -41.73
N SER A 88 20.94 -16.52 -40.63
CA SER A 88 21.47 -16.32 -39.28
C SER A 88 22.43 -17.44 -38.87
N GLU A 89 22.09 -18.71 -39.09
CA GLU A 89 22.92 -19.85 -38.66
C GLU A 89 24.28 -19.91 -39.40
N LYS A 90 24.35 -19.41 -40.64
CA LYS A 90 25.61 -19.36 -41.42
C LYS A 90 26.53 -18.18 -41.07
N ILE A 91 25.97 -17.06 -40.61
CA ILE A 91 26.75 -15.82 -40.32
C ILE A 91 27.04 -15.68 -38.82
N SER A 92 26.26 -16.35 -37.97
CA SER A 92 26.40 -16.34 -36.52
C SER A 92 27.85 -16.50 -36.04
N PRO A 93 28.69 -17.45 -36.53
CA PRO A 93 30.01 -17.71 -35.95
C PRO A 93 30.93 -16.48 -35.89
N ALA A 94 30.84 -15.58 -36.88
CA ALA A 94 31.69 -14.40 -37.04
C ALA A 94 31.18 -13.14 -36.29
N LEU A 95 29.99 -13.18 -35.69
CA LEU A 95 29.41 -12.03 -35.01
C LEU A 95 29.97 -11.83 -33.59
N PRO A 96 30.10 -10.57 -33.13
CA PRO A 96 30.31 -10.28 -31.71
C PRO A 96 29.21 -10.91 -30.85
N ILE A 97 29.56 -11.37 -29.66
CA ILE A 97 28.64 -12.14 -28.80
C ILE A 97 27.32 -11.41 -28.52
N LYS A 98 27.34 -10.08 -28.33
CA LYS A 98 26.11 -9.28 -28.15
C LYS A 98 25.16 -9.37 -29.35
N ALA A 99 25.70 -9.35 -30.57
CA ALA A 99 24.90 -9.52 -31.78
C ALA A 99 24.35 -10.95 -31.89
N LYS A 100 25.14 -11.97 -31.49
CA LYS A 100 24.66 -13.37 -31.38
C LYS A 100 23.49 -13.49 -30.41
N LEU A 101 23.56 -12.86 -29.23
CA LEU A 101 22.47 -12.90 -28.24
C LEU A 101 21.16 -12.32 -28.80
N GLN A 102 21.24 -11.18 -29.49
CA GLN A 102 20.06 -10.57 -30.11
C GLN A 102 19.46 -11.46 -31.20
N VAL A 103 20.30 -12.07 -32.03
CA VAL A 103 19.88 -13.03 -33.05
C VAL A 103 19.24 -14.26 -32.42
N TRP A 104 19.83 -14.82 -31.37
CA TRP A 104 19.27 -15.96 -30.63
C TRP A 104 17.92 -15.62 -29.98
N SER A 105 17.79 -14.41 -29.43
CA SER A 105 16.55 -13.89 -28.87
C SER A 105 15.46 -13.80 -29.94
N ASN A 106 15.76 -13.16 -31.07
CA ASN A 106 14.81 -12.97 -32.17
C ASN A 106 14.37 -14.31 -32.79
N ASN A 107 15.26 -15.30 -32.80
CA ASN A 107 14.97 -16.64 -33.31
C ASN A 107 14.34 -17.57 -32.25
N GLY A 108 14.05 -17.07 -31.05
CA GLY A 108 13.40 -17.83 -29.97
C GLY A 108 14.23 -19.02 -29.48
N LYS A 109 15.57 -18.93 -29.52
CA LYS A 109 16.45 -19.98 -28.99
C LYS A 109 16.24 -20.11 -27.47
N SER A 110 16.35 -21.33 -26.96
CA SER A 110 16.08 -21.62 -25.54
C SER A 110 17.21 -21.14 -24.62
N VAL A 111 16.88 -20.89 -23.35
CA VAL A 111 17.87 -20.57 -22.31
C VAL A 111 18.92 -21.67 -22.19
N LYS A 112 18.50 -22.94 -22.30
CA LYS A 112 19.42 -24.09 -22.35
C LYS A 112 20.39 -23.99 -23.53
N PHE A 113 19.89 -23.75 -24.75
CA PHE A 113 20.75 -23.62 -25.92
C PHE A 113 21.81 -22.52 -25.74
N VAL A 114 21.42 -21.35 -25.23
CA VAL A 114 22.36 -20.25 -24.98
C VAL A 114 23.39 -20.62 -23.90
N ARG A 115 22.97 -21.33 -22.86
CA ARG A 115 23.87 -21.82 -21.81
C ARG A 115 24.92 -22.79 -22.36
N ASP A 116 24.49 -23.72 -23.22
CA ASP A 116 25.36 -24.70 -23.88
C ASP A 116 26.36 -23.98 -24.82
N GLU A 117 25.90 -23.05 -25.66
CA GLU A 117 26.74 -22.27 -26.59
C GLU A 117 27.76 -21.37 -25.87
N LEU A 118 27.41 -20.89 -24.68
CA LEU A 118 28.31 -20.10 -23.83
C LEU A 118 29.27 -20.96 -23.00
N LYS A 119 29.23 -22.30 -23.17
CA LYS A 119 30.04 -23.30 -22.44
C LYS A 119 29.89 -23.19 -20.92
N LEU A 120 28.68 -22.88 -20.46
CA LEU A 120 28.36 -22.73 -19.04
C LEU A 120 27.81 -24.03 -18.42
N THR A 121 27.56 -25.07 -19.21
CA THR A 121 27.06 -26.37 -18.73
C THR A 121 28.12 -27.22 -18.08
N ASP A 122 29.37 -27.09 -18.51
CA ASP A 122 30.47 -27.94 -18.03
C ASP A 122 31.12 -27.37 -16.76
N LEU A 123 30.61 -26.24 -16.27
CA LEU A 123 31.10 -25.54 -15.09
C LEU A 123 30.17 -25.78 -13.89
N ALA A 124 30.76 -25.94 -12.72
CA ALA A 124 30.01 -25.81 -11.47
C ALA A 124 29.37 -24.42 -11.40
N GLU A 125 28.15 -24.32 -10.88
CA GLU A 125 27.36 -23.08 -10.93
C GLU A 125 28.10 -21.87 -10.35
N ALA A 126 28.74 -22.02 -9.19
CA ALA A 126 29.51 -20.94 -8.56
C ALA A 126 30.68 -20.46 -9.44
N ALA A 127 31.31 -21.38 -10.20
CA ALA A 127 32.36 -21.03 -11.15
C ALA A 127 31.78 -20.39 -12.41
N ALA A 128 30.64 -20.89 -12.92
CA ALA A 128 29.94 -20.32 -14.06
C ALA A 128 29.59 -18.84 -13.82
N GLN A 129 29.03 -18.52 -12.65
CA GLN A 129 28.61 -17.17 -12.27
C GLN A 129 29.75 -16.13 -12.23
N GLN A 130 31.00 -16.57 -12.07
CA GLN A 130 32.17 -15.69 -12.07
C GLN A 130 32.70 -15.41 -13.49
N THR A 131 32.19 -16.10 -14.51
CA THR A 131 32.67 -15.93 -15.89
C THR A 131 32.01 -14.74 -16.59
N GLN A 132 32.76 -14.11 -17.50
CA GLN A 132 32.19 -13.11 -18.42
C GLN A 132 31.06 -13.70 -19.29
N ASN A 133 31.12 -15.00 -19.60
CA ASN A 133 30.08 -15.67 -20.37
C ASN A 133 28.75 -15.75 -19.62
N PHE A 134 28.79 -15.87 -18.29
CA PHE A 134 27.56 -15.83 -17.50
C PHE A 134 26.89 -14.47 -17.54
N LYS A 135 27.64 -13.36 -17.66
CA LYS A 135 27.04 -12.04 -17.89
C LYS A 135 26.25 -11.99 -19.19
N TYR A 136 26.76 -12.61 -20.27
CA TYR A 136 26.02 -12.71 -21.54
C TYR A 136 24.77 -13.58 -21.41
N TYR A 137 24.84 -14.66 -20.62
CA TYR A 137 23.67 -15.46 -20.30
C TYR A 137 22.63 -14.66 -19.49
N ASP A 138 23.06 -13.91 -18.48
CA ASP A 138 22.19 -13.05 -17.65
C ASP A 138 21.50 -11.94 -18.46
N ASP A 139 22.27 -11.26 -19.33
CA ASP A 139 21.74 -10.28 -20.27
C ASP A 139 20.70 -10.92 -21.21
N PHE A 140 21.00 -12.12 -21.73
CA PHE A 140 20.09 -12.85 -22.61
C PHE A 140 18.78 -13.19 -21.89
N VAL A 141 18.82 -13.88 -20.74
CA VAL A 141 17.61 -14.30 -20.03
C VAL A 141 16.78 -13.08 -19.61
N THR A 142 17.43 -12.03 -19.13
CA THR A 142 16.76 -10.77 -18.76
C THR A 142 16.02 -10.14 -19.94
N SER A 143 16.62 -10.16 -21.15
CA SER A 143 15.96 -9.66 -22.36
C SER A 143 14.73 -10.47 -22.78
N GLN A 144 14.64 -11.74 -22.36
CA GLN A 144 13.48 -12.59 -22.67
C GLN A 144 12.26 -12.28 -21.80
N LEU A 145 12.45 -11.78 -20.58
CA LEU A 145 11.35 -11.52 -19.64
C LEU A 145 10.22 -10.64 -20.21
N PRO A 146 10.49 -9.48 -20.84
CA PRO A 146 9.43 -8.67 -21.45
C PRO A 146 8.78 -9.36 -22.66
N ILE A 147 9.50 -10.21 -23.39
CA ILE A 147 8.96 -11.00 -24.51
C ILE A 147 7.98 -12.03 -23.96
N TRP A 148 8.38 -12.80 -22.96
CA TRP A 148 7.52 -13.78 -22.29
C TRP A 148 6.29 -13.13 -21.65
N ALA A 149 6.44 -11.93 -21.09
CA ALA A 149 5.32 -11.19 -20.53
C ALA A 149 4.32 -10.74 -21.61
N LYS A 150 4.82 -10.33 -22.78
CA LYS A 150 3.99 -9.97 -23.95
C LYS A 150 3.30 -11.18 -24.57
N GLU A 151 3.96 -12.34 -24.54
CA GLU A 151 3.38 -13.63 -24.96
C GLU A 151 2.40 -14.21 -23.92
N ASP A 152 2.23 -13.54 -22.79
CA ASP A 152 1.33 -13.93 -21.71
C ASP A 152 1.67 -15.30 -21.09
N LEU A 153 2.96 -15.64 -21.05
CA LEU A 153 3.39 -16.94 -20.53
C LEU A 153 2.94 -17.14 -19.08
N THR A 154 2.45 -18.33 -18.80
CA THR A 154 2.13 -18.76 -17.43
C THR A 154 3.42 -18.95 -16.63
N PRO A 155 3.35 -18.86 -15.30
CA PRO A 155 4.51 -19.14 -14.44
C PRO A 155 5.13 -20.52 -14.70
N ASN A 156 4.32 -21.54 -15.01
CA ASN A 156 4.82 -22.88 -15.35
C ASN A 156 5.58 -22.89 -16.69
N GLU A 157 5.09 -22.19 -17.71
CA GLU A 157 5.82 -22.06 -18.98
C GLU A 157 7.15 -21.32 -18.79
N VAL A 158 7.21 -20.32 -17.91
CA VAL A 158 8.47 -19.63 -17.58
C VAL A 158 9.44 -20.57 -16.85
N ILE A 159 8.96 -21.40 -15.92
CA ILE A 159 9.76 -22.44 -15.26
C ILE A 159 10.37 -23.39 -16.31
N GLU A 160 9.55 -23.85 -17.27
CA GLU A 160 10.01 -24.70 -18.36
C GLU A 160 11.04 -24.00 -19.25
N LYS A 161 10.82 -22.72 -19.60
CA LYS A 161 11.75 -21.92 -20.40
C LYS A 161 13.09 -21.70 -19.70
N LEU A 162 13.08 -21.53 -18.38
CA LEU A 162 14.26 -21.42 -17.54
C LEU A 162 14.94 -22.77 -17.28
N GLY A 163 14.32 -23.88 -17.69
CA GLY A 163 14.84 -25.23 -17.47
C GLY A 163 14.86 -25.63 -16.00
N MET A 164 14.11 -24.92 -15.15
CA MET A 164 14.00 -25.20 -13.72
C MET A 164 13.18 -26.48 -13.53
N LYS A 165 13.59 -27.34 -12.60
CA LYS A 165 12.95 -28.63 -12.32
C LYS A 165 12.71 -28.80 -10.84
N GLY A 166 11.70 -29.61 -10.50
CA GLY A 166 11.40 -29.98 -9.13
C GLY A 166 10.18 -29.26 -8.55
N PRO A 167 9.81 -29.60 -7.31
CA PRO A 167 8.67 -28.98 -6.62
C PRO A 167 8.91 -27.50 -6.31
N LEU A 168 7.83 -26.71 -6.23
CA LEU A 168 7.87 -25.29 -5.85
C LEU A 168 8.05 -25.11 -4.33
N ASP A 169 9.22 -25.46 -3.82
CA ASP A 169 9.56 -25.41 -2.40
C ASP A 169 10.85 -24.62 -2.11
N ALA A 170 11.48 -24.85 -0.96
CA ALA A 170 12.73 -24.21 -0.59
C ALA A 170 13.87 -24.47 -1.59
N TRP A 171 13.89 -25.66 -2.21
CA TRP A 171 14.89 -26.00 -3.22
C TRP A 171 14.72 -25.18 -4.49
N PHE A 172 13.47 -24.92 -4.89
CA PHE A 172 13.18 -24.07 -6.04
C PHE A 172 13.71 -22.65 -5.87
N LYS A 173 13.70 -22.09 -4.65
CA LYS A 173 14.28 -20.78 -4.35
C LYS A 173 15.82 -20.77 -4.42
N ALA A 174 16.46 -21.92 -4.24
CA ALA A 174 17.92 -22.06 -4.33
C ALA A 174 18.41 -22.23 -5.77
N ASP A 175 17.51 -22.45 -6.74
CA ASP A 175 17.86 -22.56 -8.15
C ASP A 175 18.45 -21.23 -8.66
N PRO A 176 19.61 -21.24 -9.35
CA PRO A 176 20.26 -20.03 -9.85
C PRO A 176 19.41 -19.19 -10.81
N ASN A 177 18.46 -19.82 -11.51
CA ASN A 177 17.54 -19.15 -12.42
C ASN A 177 16.31 -18.59 -11.70
N PHE A 178 16.12 -18.85 -10.40
CA PHE A 178 14.98 -18.35 -9.62
C PHE A 178 14.88 -16.82 -9.67
N LYS A 179 16.01 -16.09 -9.70
CA LYS A 179 16.01 -14.63 -9.83
C LYS A 179 15.26 -14.13 -11.08
N TYR A 180 15.33 -14.85 -12.20
CA TYR A 180 14.63 -14.46 -13.42
C TYR A 180 13.14 -14.75 -13.34
N TYR A 181 12.78 -15.87 -12.70
CA TYR A 181 11.40 -16.21 -12.39
C TYR A 181 10.75 -15.18 -11.44
N ASP A 182 11.47 -14.79 -10.38
CA ASP A 182 11.06 -13.75 -9.44
C ASP A 182 10.90 -12.39 -10.13
N ASN A 183 11.87 -11.99 -10.96
CA ASN A 183 11.77 -10.77 -11.76
C ASN A 183 10.56 -10.79 -12.71
N TYR A 184 10.30 -11.94 -13.36
CA TYR A 184 9.13 -12.10 -14.22
C TYR A 184 7.82 -11.87 -13.45
N LEU A 185 7.66 -12.54 -12.30
CA LEU A 185 6.42 -12.43 -11.51
C LEU A 185 6.25 -11.05 -10.88
N LYS A 186 7.33 -10.42 -10.40
CA LYS A 186 7.31 -9.04 -9.91
C LYS A 186 6.86 -8.04 -10.98
N ALA A 187 7.18 -8.29 -12.25
CA ALA A 187 6.69 -7.46 -13.36
C ALA A 187 5.23 -7.77 -13.72
N ARG A 188 4.79 -9.03 -13.57
CA ARG A 188 3.42 -9.47 -13.91
C ARG A 188 2.37 -9.07 -12.89
N VAL A 189 2.70 -9.08 -11.59
CA VAL A 189 1.74 -8.72 -10.53
C VAL A 189 1.12 -7.33 -10.74
N PRO A 190 1.89 -6.24 -10.96
CA PRO A 190 1.32 -4.92 -11.23
C PRO A 190 0.45 -4.89 -12.49
N TYR A 191 0.80 -5.66 -13.52
CA TYR A 191 0.01 -5.78 -14.74
C TYR A 191 -1.35 -6.45 -14.45
N TRP A 192 -1.36 -7.57 -13.73
CA TRP A 192 -2.62 -8.22 -13.32
C TRP A 192 -3.48 -7.29 -12.48
N SER A 193 -2.87 -6.52 -11.58
CA SER A 193 -3.59 -5.57 -10.73
C SER A 193 -4.27 -4.46 -11.56
N ARG A 194 -3.54 -3.82 -12.47
CA ARG A 194 -4.07 -2.74 -13.32
C ARG A 194 -5.15 -3.20 -14.29
N ASN A 195 -5.04 -4.43 -14.78
CA ASN A 195 -6.03 -5.02 -15.70
C ASN A 195 -7.20 -5.69 -14.97
N ASN A 196 -7.29 -5.58 -13.64
CA ASN A 196 -8.38 -6.12 -12.84
C ASN A 196 -8.64 -7.62 -13.14
N VAL A 197 -7.56 -8.39 -13.26
CA VAL A 197 -7.65 -9.85 -13.36
C VAL A 197 -8.35 -10.41 -12.12
N GLU A 198 -9.20 -11.42 -12.28
CA GLU A 198 -9.94 -12.00 -11.15
C GLU A 198 -9.02 -12.73 -10.17
N VAL A 199 -9.35 -12.65 -8.88
CA VAL A 199 -8.55 -13.28 -7.80
C VAL A 199 -8.42 -14.79 -8.03
N GLY A 200 -9.51 -15.46 -8.38
CA GLY A 200 -9.51 -16.89 -8.68
C GLY A 200 -8.62 -17.27 -9.88
N ASP A 201 -8.49 -16.39 -10.87
CA ASP A 201 -7.61 -16.63 -12.02
C ASP A 201 -6.14 -16.46 -11.66
N VAL A 202 -5.79 -15.46 -10.84
CA VAL A 202 -4.41 -15.32 -10.34
C VAL A 202 -4.01 -16.52 -9.48
N VAL A 203 -4.93 -17.07 -8.67
CA VAL A 203 -4.70 -18.32 -7.92
C VAL A 203 -4.37 -19.48 -8.85
N LYS A 204 -5.06 -19.62 -9.99
CA LYS A 204 -4.76 -20.64 -11.01
C LYS A 204 -3.44 -20.38 -11.72
N MET A 205 -3.18 -19.14 -12.13
CA MET A 205 -1.94 -18.75 -12.81
C MET A 205 -0.72 -19.07 -11.94
N LEU A 206 -0.80 -18.78 -10.63
CA LEU A 206 0.26 -19.07 -9.67
C LEU A 206 0.31 -20.53 -9.20
N ASN A 207 -0.56 -21.39 -9.75
CA ASN A 207 -0.71 -22.80 -9.39
C ASN A 207 -1.06 -23.04 -7.90
N LEU A 208 -1.66 -22.06 -7.24
CA LEU A 208 -2.06 -22.13 -5.83
C LEU A 208 -3.38 -22.89 -5.65
N ASN A 209 -4.18 -23.04 -6.70
CA ASN A 209 -5.44 -23.78 -6.69
C ASN A 209 -5.27 -25.29 -6.41
N THR A 210 -4.07 -25.85 -6.67
CA THR A 210 -3.75 -27.26 -6.40
C THR A 210 -3.43 -27.53 -4.93
N LEU A 211 -3.25 -26.47 -4.14
CA LEU A 211 -2.90 -26.55 -2.72
C LEU A 211 -4.14 -26.31 -1.84
N THR A 212 -4.13 -26.95 -0.67
CA THR A 212 -5.09 -26.67 0.39
C THR A 212 -4.94 -25.24 0.89
N ALA A 213 -6.00 -24.68 1.47
CA ALA A 213 -6.00 -23.33 2.04
C ALA A 213 -4.82 -23.07 3.00
N ALA A 214 -4.48 -24.06 3.83
CA ALA A 214 -3.36 -23.99 4.75
C ALA A 214 -2.01 -24.00 4.02
N ALA A 215 -1.81 -24.95 3.10
CA ALA A 215 -0.56 -25.10 2.37
C ALA A 215 -0.26 -23.94 1.41
N ARG A 216 -1.29 -23.23 0.92
CA ARG A 216 -1.11 -22.06 0.05
C ARG A 216 -0.20 -21.01 0.65
N ARG A 217 -0.29 -20.73 1.95
CA ARG A 217 0.47 -19.64 2.58
C ARG A 217 1.98 -19.88 2.62
N ASP A 218 2.38 -21.15 2.59
CA ASP A 218 3.77 -21.55 2.64
C ASP A 218 4.36 -21.79 1.23
N ALA A 219 3.52 -21.73 0.19
CA ALA A 219 3.93 -21.93 -1.19
C ALA A 219 4.85 -20.80 -1.67
N VAL A 220 5.86 -21.14 -2.48
CA VAL A 220 6.81 -20.17 -3.05
C VAL A 220 6.10 -19.01 -3.75
N ASN A 221 5.03 -19.31 -4.49
CA ASN A 221 4.32 -18.32 -5.29
C ASN A 221 3.31 -17.48 -4.49
N PHE A 222 3.07 -17.79 -3.22
CA PHE A 222 2.09 -17.09 -2.41
C PHE A 222 2.43 -15.61 -2.22
N GLN A 223 3.72 -15.27 -2.15
CA GLN A 223 4.14 -13.87 -2.02
C GLN A 223 3.61 -12.99 -3.17
N TYR A 224 3.58 -13.50 -4.41
CA TYR A 224 3.07 -12.74 -5.56
C TYR A 224 1.55 -12.62 -5.54
N TYR A 225 0.86 -13.63 -5.00
CA TYR A 225 -0.57 -13.55 -4.74
C TYR A 225 -0.87 -12.49 -3.67
N ASP A 226 -0.11 -12.48 -2.57
CA ASP A 226 -0.23 -11.50 -1.50
C ASP A 226 -0.02 -10.07 -2.02
N ASP A 227 1.04 -9.84 -2.80
CA ASP A 227 1.32 -8.56 -3.45
C ASP A 227 0.20 -8.12 -4.40
N PHE A 228 -0.35 -9.06 -5.17
CA PHE A 228 -1.47 -8.81 -6.08
C PHE A 228 -2.72 -8.38 -5.31
N VAL A 229 -3.13 -9.14 -4.29
CA VAL A 229 -4.33 -8.84 -3.49
C VAL A 229 -4.14 -7.55 -2.69
N ALA A 230 -2.95 -7.30 -2.14
CA ALA A 230 -2.65 -6.03 -1.47
C ALA A 230 -2.78 -4.83 -2.41
N SER A 231 -2.34 -4.97 -3.67
CA SER A 231 -2.50 -3.95 -4.69
C SER A 231 -3.98 -3.74 -5.07
N GLN A 232 -4.75 -4.82 -5.21
CA GLN A 232 -6.20 -4.75 -5.42
C GLN A 232 -6.92 -4.06 -4.27
N LEU A 233 -6.57 -4.37 -3.03
CA LEU A 233 -7.16 -3.76 -1.85
C LEU A 233 -7.00 -2.23 -1.85
N ARG A 234 -5.83 -1.71 -2.22
CA ARG A 234 -5.61 -0.25 -2.36
C ARG A 234 -6.55 0.35 -3.38
N ILE A 235 -6.62 -0.25 -4.57
CA ILE A 235 -7.53 0.20 -5.65
C ILE A 235 -8.99 0.17 -5.17
N TRP A 236 -9.41 -0.88 -4.47
CA TRP A 236 -10.78 -1.01 -3.99
C TRP A 236 -11.10 -0.02 -2.87
N ILE A 237 -10.14 0.28 -2.00
CA ILE A 237 -10.24 1.31 -0.95
C ILE A 237 -10.44 2.66 -1.61
N ASP A 238 -9.55 3.04 -2.53
CA ASP A 238 -9.56 4.32 -3.24
C ASP A 238 -10.85 4.53 -4.05
N LYS A 239 -11.39 3.47 -4.66
CA LYS A 239 -12.64 3.50 -5.44
C LYS A 239 -13.92 3.44 -4.59
N ASP A 240 -13.81 3.51 -3.28
CA ASP A 240 -14.93 3.35 -2.34
C ASP A 240 -15.82 2.12 -2.60
N LEU A 241 -15.25 0.97 -3.00
CA LEU A 241 -16.07 -0.20 -3.36
C LEU A 241 -16.93 -0.69 -2.16
N PRO A 242 -18.18 -1.14 -2.43
CA PRO A 242 -19.02 -1.73 -1.39
C PRO A 242 -18.41 -3.00 -0.78
N VAL A 243 -18.69 -3.21 0.52
CA VAL A 243 -18.18 -4.37 1.27
C VAL A 243 -18.60 -5.69 0.65
N GLY A 244 -19.87 -5.81 0.22
CA GLY A 244 -20.36 -7.02 -0.47
C GLY A 244 -19.64 -7.29 -1.80
N THR A 245 -19.30 -6.24 -2.56
CA THR A 245 -18.54 -6.37 -3.81
C THR A 245 -17.13 -6.90 -3.55
N VAL A 246 -16.44 -6.40 -2.52
CA VAL A 246 -15.10 -6.89 -2.17
C VAL A 246 -15.15 -8.31 -1.60
N MET A 247 -16.20 -8.65 -0.85
CA MET A 247 -16.44 -10.01 -0.37
C MET A 247 -16.58 -10.99 -1.54
N ALA A 248 -17.37 -10.63 -2.57
CA ALA A 248 -17.53 -11.43 -3.78
C ALA A 248 -16.24 -11.53 -4.61
N LYS A 249 -15.50 -10.42 -4.78
CA LYS A 249 -14.21 -10.42 -5.48
C LYS A 249 -13.14 -11.30 -4.81
N LEU A 250 -13.29 -11.57 -3.52
CA LEU A 250 -12.43 -12.44 -2.74
C LEU A 250 -12.96 -13.88 -2.62
N ASP A 251 -14.04 -14.21 -3.35
CA ASP A 251 -14.75 -15.48 -3.34
C ASP A 251 -15.25 -15.90 -1.93
N LEU A 252 -15.72 -14.93 -1.15
CA LEU A 252 -16.19 -15.15 0.23
C LEU A 252 -17.71 -15.10 0.37
N ASP A 253 -18.43 -14.49 -0.57
CA ASP A 253 -19.85 -14.15 -0.48
C ASP A 253 -20.78 -15.38 -0.48
N LYS A 254 -20.32 -16.51 -1.01
CA LYS A 254 -21.07 -17.78 -1.10
C LYS A 254 -20.73 -18.77 0.02
N LEU A 255 -19.85 -18.39 0.94
CA LEU A 255 -19.37 -19.25 2.00
C LEU A 255 -20.17 -19.04 3.29
N THR A 256 -20.32 -20.09 4.09
CA THR A 256 -20.86 -19.98 5.45
C THR A 256 -19.92 -19.19 6.35
N THR A 257 -20.41 -18.67 7.48
CA THR A 257 -19.58 -17.93 8.45
C THR A 257 -18.34 -18.71 8.88
N THR A 258 -18.46 -20.03 9.12
CA THR A 258 -17.33 -20.89 9.51
C THR A 258 -16.31 -21.01 8.38
N GLU A 259 -16.76 -21.21 7.15
CA GLU A 259 -15.90 -21.30 5.96
C GLU A 259 -15.18 -19.98 5.68
N ILE A 260 -15.88 -18.84 5.80
CA ILE A 260 -15.29 -17.51 5.65
C ILE A 260 -14.13 -17.34 6.63
N LEU A 261 -14.33 -17.63 7.92
CA LEU A 261 -13.29 -17.44 8.93
C LEU A 261 -12.03 -18.28 8.69
N ALA A 262 -12.19 -19.46 8.07
CA ALA A 262 -11.09 -20.35 7.71
C ALA A 262 -10.47 -20.02 6.34
N HIS A 263 -11.14 -19.23 5.50
CA HIS A 263 -10.70 -18.99 4.12
C HIS A 263 -9.40 -18.17 4.06
N PRO A 264 -8.45 -18.50 3.15
CA PRO A 264 -7.21 -17.76 3.00
C PRO A 264 -7.38 -16.27 2.70
N ASN A 265 -8.50 -15.88 2.08
CA ASN A 265 -8.77 -14.50 1.70
C ASN A 265 -9.41 -13.65 2.80
N TYR A 266 -9.89 -14.27 3.88
CA TYR A 266 -10.57 -13.54 4.94
C TYR A 266 -9.70 -12.48 5.64
N PRO A 267 -8.38 -12.66 5.86
CA PRO A 267 -7.52 -11.59 6.36
C PRO A 267 -7.55 -10.32 5.51
N TYR A 268 -7.57 -10.43 4.17
CA TYR A 268 -7.67 -9.29 3.25
C TYR A 268 -9.02 -8.59 3.37
N TYR A 269 -10.11 -9.37 3.37
CA TYR A 269 -11.46 -8.85 3.57
C TYR A 269 -11.59 -8.13 4.92
N LYS A 270 -11.09 -8.75 5.99
CA LYS A 270 -11.07 -8.17 7.34
C LYS A 270 -10.27 -6.88 7.40
N TYR A 271 -9.16 -6.78 6.66
CA TYR A 271 -8.39 -5.55 6.54
C TYR A 271 -9.21 -4.45 5.85
N PHE A 272 -9.79 -4.77 4.68
CA PHE A 272 -10.65 -3.87 3.92
C PHE A 272 -11.80 -3.31 4.75
N VAL A 273 -12.57 -4.18 5.41
CA VAL A 273 -13.71 -3.76 6.23
C VAL A 273 -13.25 -2.88 7.40
N LYS A 274 -12.13 -3.22 8.07
CA LYS A 274 -11.60 -2.37 9.15
C LYS A 274 -11.18 -0.99 8.67
N ASP A 275 -10.71 -0.86 7.44
CA ASP A 275 -10.36 0.43 6.86
C ASP A 275 -11.62 1.27 6.62
N ARG A 276 -12.65 0.66 6.01
CA ARG A 276 -13.98 1.26 5.86
C ARG A 276 -14.60 1.72 7.18
N LEU A 277 -14.56 0.88 8.21
CA LEU A 277 -15.05 1.25 9.54
C LEU A 277 -14.38 2.53 10.08
N LYS A 278 -13.08 2.72 9.82
CA LYS A 278 -12.38 3.94 10.25
C LYS A 278 -12.79 5.15 9.42
N ALA A 279 -12.89 5.00 8.11
CA ALA A 279 -13.35 6.07 7.22
C ALA A 279 -14.76 6.55 7.62
N TRP A 280 -15.70 5.62 7.75
CA TRP A 280 -17.08 5.92 8.16
C TRP A 280 -17.17 6.58 9.53
N ALA A 281 -16.35 6.15 10.50
CA ALA A 281 -16.28 6.80 11.80
C ALA A 281 -15.72 8.23 11.70
N THR A 282 -14.68 8.44 10.89
CA THR A 282 -14.09 9.76 10.64
C THR A 282 -15.11 10.74 10.06
N GLU A 283 -16.00 10.23 9.21
CA GLU A 283 -17.11 10.97 8.60
C GLU A 283 -18.34 11.12 9.53
N GLY A 284 -18.34 10.48 10.70
CA GLY A 284 -19.46 10.54 11.64
C GLY A 284 -20.68 9.69 11.23
N THR A 285 -20.46 8.64 10.43
CA THR A 285 -21.52 7.74 9.97
C THR A 285 -22.23 7.07 11.16
N LYS A 286 -23.56 7.04 11.17
CA LYS A 286 -24.34 6.43 12.26
C LYS A 286 -24.27 4.90 12.19
N ILE A 287 -24.48 4.25 13.32
CA ILE A 287 -24.39 2.79 13.43
C ILE A 287 -25.36 2.07 12.49
N ASP A 288 -26.59 2.58 12.31
CA ASP A 288 -27.58 1.99 11.43
C ASP A 288 -27.15 2.07 9.95
N ASP A 289 -26.59 3.21 9.53
CA ASP A 289 -26.03 3.38 8.19
C ASP A 289 -24.82 2.44 7.97
N VAL A 290 -23.99 2.22 9.00
CA VAL A 290 -22.91 1.24 8.94
C VAL A 290 -23.44 -0.18 8.80
N ALA A 291 -24.53 -0.53 9.50
CA ALA A 291 -25.16 -1.85 9.34
C ALA A 291 -25.64 -2.07 7.90
N VAL A 292 -26.25 -1.06 7.28
CA VAL A 292 -26.64 -1.08 5.86
C VAL A 292 -25.41 -1.26 4.95
N LYS A 293 -24.36 -0.46 5.15
CA LYS A 293 -23.10 -0.53 4.35
C LYS A 293 -22.36 -1.87 4.52
N LEU A 294 -22.56 -2.56 5.63
CA LEU A 294 -22.06 -3.92 5.87
C LEU A 294 -22.97 -5.03 5.28
N GLY A 295 -24.05 -4.65 4.58
CA GLY A 295 -24.99 -5.58 3.94
C GLY A 295 -26.02 -6.18 4.90
N MET A 296 -26.29 -5.55 6.04
CA MET A 296 -27.15 -6.09 7.11
C MET A 296 -28.40 -5.25 7.37
N GLY A 297 -28.77 -4.33 6.47
CA GLY A 297 -29.84 -3.35 6.70
C GLY A 297 -31.20 -3.96 7.07
N ASP A 298 -31.56 -5.07 6.43
CA ASP A 298 -32.86 -5.73 6.63
C ASP A 298 -32.81 -6.91 7.62
N LEU A 299 -31.65 -7.16 8.24
CA LEU A 299 -31.47 -8.30 9.14
C LEU A 299 -31.78 -7.92 10.58
N GLN A 300 -32.49 -8.80 11.29
CA GLN A 300 -32.82 -8.60 12.71
C GLN A 300 -32.62 -9.88 13.54
N GLY A 301 -32.63 -9.72 14.87
CA GLY A 301 -32.61 -10.83 15.81
C GLY A 301 -31.44 -11.80 15.63
N GLN A 302 -31.74 -13.10 15.60
CA GLN A 302 -30.71 -14.14 15.44
C GLN A 302 -30.09 -14.15 14.03
N VAL A 303 -30.84 -13.76 13.00
CA VAL A 303 -30.34 -13.70 11.62
C VAL A 303 -29.24 -12.64 11.50
N LEU A 304 -29.46 -11.46 12.10
CA LEU A 304 -28.45 -10.40 12.18
C LEU A 304 -27.19 -10.90 12.90
N LYS A 305 -27.34 -11.52 14.08
CA LYS A 305 -26.22 -12.00 14.89
C LYS A 305 -25.40 -13.10 14.21
N ALA A 306 -26.04 -13.91 13.37
CA ALA A 306 -25.39 -14.97 12.61
C ALA A 306 -24.61 -14.45 11.38
N HIS A 307 -24.87 -13.22 10.92
CA HIS A 307 -24.26 -12.66 9.73
C HIS A 307 -22.73 -12.49 9.89
N PRO A 308 -21.90 -12.85 8.89
CA PRO A 308 -20.43 -12.79 9.00
C PRO A 308 -19.90 -11.40 9.38
N ASN A 309 -20.59 -10.33 8.96
CA ASN A 309 -20.19 -8.96 9.23
C ASN A 309 -20.67 -8.40 10.58
N PHE A 310 -21.48 -9.14 11.34
CA PHE A 310 -22.03 -8.65 12.61
C PHE A 310 -20.94 -8.24 13.60
N ARG A 311 -19.86 -9.02 13.69
CA ARG A 311 -18.69 -8.71 14.54
C ARG A 311 -18.00 -7.40 14.18
N PHE A 312 -18.10 -6.93 12.93
CA PHE A 312 -17.59 -5.63 12.52
C PHE A 312 -18.47 -4.49 13.00
N LEU A 313 -19.79 -4.68 13.00
CA LEU A 313 -20.74 -3.71 13.55
C LEU A 313 -20.58 -3.55 15.07
N GLU A 314 -20.44 -4.66 15.81
CA GLU A 314 -20.15 -4.62 17.25
C GLU A 314 -18.86 -3.84 17.54
N LYS A 315 -17.83 -4.11 16.74
CA LYS A 315 -16.56 -3.41 16.86
C LYS A 315 -16.67 -1.93 16.52
N TYR A 316 -17.46 -1.56 15.52
CA TYR A 316 -17.73 -0.17 15.18
C TYR A 316 -18.40 0.53 16.36
N ASN A 317 -19.48 -0.04 16.90
CA ASN A 317 -20.18 0.50 18.07
C ASN A 317 -19.23 0.78 19.25
N ALA A 318 -18.35 -0.18 19.54
CA ALA A 318 -17.41 -0.06 20.65
C ALA A 318 -16.25 0.93 20.41
N LYS A 319 -15.94 1.29 19.16
CA LYS A 319 -14.75 2.06 18.79
C LYS A 319 -15.00 3.28 17.91
N ALA A 320 -16.25 3.61 17.60
CA ALA A 320 -16.60 4.66 16.65
C ALA A 320 -15.95 6.01 17.02
N ILE A 321 -16.08 6.42 18.29
CA ILE A 321 -15.48 7.67 18.78
C ILE A 321 -13.95 7.64 18.63
N GLN A 322 -13.31 6.56 19.08
CA GLN A 322 -11.85 6.40 18.93
C GLN A 322 -11.42 6.48 17.45
N TYR A 323 -12.13 5.80 16.56
CA TYR A 323 -11.81 5.81 15.13
C TYR A 323 -12.03 7.18 14.50
N GLN A 324 -13.06 7.90 14.92
CA GLN A 324 -13.35 9.25 14.46
C GLN A 324 -12.22 10.21 14.85
N GLU A 325 -11.81 10.21 16.12
CA GLU A 325 -10.75 11.07 16.63
C GLU A 325 -9.38 10.75 16.01
N GLU A 326 -9.05 9.46 15.87
CA GLU A 326 -7.83 9.01 15.19
C GLU A 326 -7.84 9.43 13.70
N GLY A 327 -9.00 9.38 13.06
CA GLY A 327 -9.20 9.83 11.69
C GLY A 327 -8.97 11.32 11.51
N TRP A 328 -9.63 12.14 12.34
CA TRP A 328 -9.44 13.59 12.34
C TRP A 328 -7.98 13.98 12.62
N LEU A 329 -7.31 13.31 13.57
CA LEU A 329 -5.89 13.53 13.86
C LEU A 329 -5.00 13.18 12.66
N LYS A 330 -5.24 12.06 11.98
CA LYS A 330 -4.49 11.66 10.78
C LYS A 330 -4.67 12.62 9.61
N GLN A 331 -5.85 13.20 9.48
CA GLN A 331 -6.14 14.24 8.49
C GLN A 331 -5.49 15.59 8.84
N GLY A 332 -4.80 15.69 9.98
CA GLY A 332 -4.17 16.94 10.42
C GLY A 332 -5.19 18.03 10.78
N ARG A 333 -6.44 17.67 11.10
CA ARG A 333 -7.47 18.66 11.45
C ARG A 333 -7.05 19.41 12.71
N THR A 334 -7.15 20.73 12.67
CA THR A 334 -6.90 21.55 13.86
C THR A 334 -8.09 21.45 14.83
N THR A 335 -7.91 21.88 16.08
CA THR A 335 -9.05 21.97 17.02
C THR A 335 -10.12 22.91 16.48
N PHE A 336 -9.71 23.98 15.80
CA PHE A 336 -10.66 24.92 15.18
C PHE A 336 -11.42 24.32 13.99
N ASP A 337 -10.81 23.44 13.20
CA ASP A 337 -11.52 22.73 12.14
C ASP A 337 -12.62 21.83 12.71
N ILE A 338 -12.34 21.16 13.83
CA ILE A 338 -13.34 20.33 14.52
C ILE A 338 -14.39 21.19 15.22
N TRP A 339 -14.01 22.33 15.80
CA TRP A 339 -14.96 23.32 16.33
C TRP A 339 -16.00 23.73 15.28
N LYS A 340 -15.54 24.06 14.06
CA LYS A 340 -16.41 24.38 12.92
C LYS A 340 -17.22 23.18 12.44
N LEU A 341 -16.57 22.02 12.27
CA LEU A 341 -17.20 20.79 11.75
C LEU A 341 -18.35 20.32 12.63
N LEU A 342 -18.18 20.41 13.95
CA LEU A 342 -19.19 20.05 14.93
C LEU A 342 -20.21 21.18 15.17
N GLU A 343 -20.01 22.34 14.53
CA GLU A 343 -20.83 23.54 14.70
C GLU A 343 -20.97 23.97 16.17
N VAL A 344 -19.89 23.84 16.95
CA VAL A 344 -19.90 24.13 18.40
C VAL A 344 -20.37 25.57 18.68
N GLN A 345 -20.03 26.51 17.80
CA GLN A 345 -20.47 27.91 17.87
C GLN A 345 -21.98 28.12 17.78
N ARG A 346 -22.74 27.16 17.27
CA ARG A 346 -24.21 27.24 17.18
C ARG A 346 -24.90 26.78 18.46
N VAL A 347 -24.18 26.12 19.37
CA VAL A 347 -24.73 25.67 20.64
C VAL A 347 -24.85 26.87 21.58
N PRO A 348 -26.03 27.15 22.17
CA PRO A 348 -26.18 28.25 23.13
C PRO A 348 -25.24 28.13 24.33
N LEU A 349 -24.63 29.25 24.73
CA LEU A 349 -23.63 29.29 25.81
C LEU A 349 -24.13 28.69 27.14
N SER A 350 -25.43 28.82 27.43
CA SER A 350 -26.06 28.30 28.66
C SER A 350 -26.01 26.77 28.78
N ILE A 351 -25.95 26.06 27.65
CA ILE A 351 -25.94 24.59 27.60
C ILE A 351 -24.68 24.04 26.90
N LEU A 352 -23.77 24.91 26.46
CA LEU A 352 -22.61 24.54 25.67
C LEU A 352 -21.84 23.39 26.33
N ARG A 353 -21.45 23.56 27.60
CA ARG A 353 -20.57 22.62 28.32
C ARG A 353 -21.23 21.29 28.70
N THR A 354 -22.56 21.20 28.62
CA THR A 354 -23.33 19.96 28.87
C THR A 354 -23.79 19.30 27.56
N SER A 355 -23.56 19.94 26.42
CA SER A 355 -23.94 19.39 25.11
C SER A 355 -23.00 18.25 24.67
N LYS A 356 -23.56 17.26 23.96
CA LYS A 356 -22.77 16.19 23.33
C LYS A 356 -21.78 16.73 22.30
N THR A 357 -22.15 17.80 21.59
CA THR A 357 -21.30 18.48 20.61
C THR A 357 -20.03 19.04 21.24
N TYR A 358 -20.16 19.75 22.36
CA TYR A 358 -19.00 20.26 23.08
C TYR A 358 -18.17 19.15 23.71
N ASP A 359 -18.81 18.08 24.21
CA ASP A 359 -18.09 16.93 24.74
C ASP A 359 -17.20 16.27 23.66
N ALA A 360 -17.73 16.04 22.47
CA ALA A 360 -16.96 15.51 21.34
C ALA A 360 -15.78 16.44 20.97
N TYR A 361 -16.01 17.76 20.92
CA TYR A 361 -14.94 18.74 20.71
C TYR A 361 -13.87 18.65 21.80
N ARG A 362 -14.27 18.62 23.07
CA ARG A 362 -13.36 18.51 24.23
C ARG A 362 -12.54 17.23 24.20
N GLN A 363 -13.15 16.10 23.86
CA GLN A 363 -12.44 14.82 23.74
C GLN A 363 -11.36 14.93 22.64
N TYR A 364 -11.69 15.50 21.48
CA TYR A 364 -10.72 15.69 20.41
C TYR A 364 -9.57 16.64 20.77
N VAL A 365 -9.84 17.76 21.46
CA VAL A 365 -8.78 18.64 21.99
C VAL A 365 -7.80 17.83 22.84
N ASN A 366 -8.31 16.98 23.73
CA ASN A 366 -7.48 16.14 24.58
C ASN A 366 -6.67 15.09 23.79
N VAL A 367 -7.21 14.55 22.70
CA VAL A 367 -6.49 13.63 21.81
C VAL A 367 -5.28 14.32 21.16
N ILE A 368 -5.47 15.53 20.61
CA ILE A 368 -4.39 16.34 20.04
C ILE A 368 -3.34 16.67 21.10
N ASP A 369 -3.75 17.19 22.25
CA ASP A 369 -2.86 17.57 23.34
C ASP A 369 -1.99 16.37 23.76
N ASN A 370 -2.62 15.22 24.01
CA ASN A 370 -1.93 13.99 24.41
C ASN A 370 -0.96 13.49 23.33
N TYR A 371 -1.33 13.63 22.06
CA TYR A 371 -0.47 13.25 20.94
C TYR A 371 0.81 14.09 20.91
N ILE A 372 0.70 15.42 20.97
CA ILE A 372 1.84 16.35 20.93
C ILE A 372 2.73 16.17 22.17
N ILE A 373 2.14 16.09 23.36
CA ILE A 373 2.88 15.87 24.61
C ILE A 373 3.65 14.55 24.56
N ARG A 374 3.05 13.48 24.03
CA ARG A 374 3.72 12.19 23.88
C ARG A 374 4.87 12.24 22.87
N MET A 375 4.73 12.99 21.77
CA MET A 375 5.84 13.20 20.83
C MET A 375 7.00 13.91 21.51
N ARG A 376 6.72 14.97 22.27
CA ARG A 376 7.75 15.70 23.01
C ARG A 376 8.46 14.81 24.02
N LYS A 377 7.72 13.97 24.77
CA LYS A 377 8.29 12.99 25.70
C LYS A 377 9.18 11.93 25.01
N LYS A 378 9.00 11.70 23.71
CA LYS A 378 9.84 10.79 22.92
C LYS A 378 11.08 11.46 22.32
N GLY A 379 11.33 12.73 22.64
CA GLY A 379 12.52 13.45 22.20
C GLY A 379 12.35 14.26 20.92
N VAL A 380 11.14 14.35 20.34
CA VAL A 380 10.89 15.23 19.18
C VAL A 380 11.15 16.69 19.58
N ALA A 381 11.91 17.41 18.75
CA ALA A 381 12.25 18.81 18.97
C ALA A 381 10.99 19.71 18.84
N MET A 382 10.99 20.89 19.46
CA MET A 382 9.79 21.74 19.54
C MET A 382 9.34 22.28 18.17
N ASP A 383 10.31 22.57 17.29
CA ASP A 383 10.15 23.00 15.91
C ASP A 383 9.65 21.89 14.97
N GLU A 384 9.86 20.62 15.33
CA GLU A 384 9.35 19.45 14.62
C GLU A 384 7.93 19.03 15.06
N LEU A 385 7.39 19.64 16.13
CA LEU A 385 6.05 19.30 16.62
C LEU A 385 4.97 19.84 15.66
N PRO A 386 3.92 19.05 15.36
CA PRO A 386 2.81 19.51 14.55
C PRO A 386 2.13 20.74 15.17
N ARG A 387 2.10 21.86 14.43
CA ARG A 387 1.35 23.06 14.80
C ARG A 387 -0.11 22.89 14.42
N LEU A 388 -0.90 22.36 15.35
CA LEU A 388 -2.35 22.14 15.19
C LEU A 388 -3.18 23.33 15.70
N THR A 389 -2.64 24.54 15.54
CA THR A 389 -3.27 25.81 15.83
C THR A 389 -3.70 26.48 14.54
N SER A 390 -4.95 26.94 14.46
CA SER A 390 -5.45 27.69 13.31
C SER A 390 -5.25 29.18 13.55
N LYS A 391 -4.82 29.91 12.51
CA LYS A 391 -4.79 31.39 12.54
C LYS A 391 -6.21 31.99 12.59
N ASP A 392 -7.21 31.22 12.19
CA ASP A 392 -8.61 31.63 12.16
C ASP A 392 -9.35 31.30 13.46
N ALA A 393 -8.65 30.77 14.47
CA ALA A 393 -9.26 30.38 15.74
C ALA A 393 -9.94 31.59 16.41
N THR A 394 -11.24 31.47 16.65
CA THR A 394 -12.02 32.55 17.28
C THR A 394 -11.66 32.71 18.75
N VAL A 395 -11.85 33.91 19.29
CA VAL A 395 -11.69 34.21 20.72
C VAL A 395 -12.50 33.24 21.60
N ASN A 396 -13.70 32.86 21.17
CA ASN A 396 -14.56 31.92 21.91
C ASN A 396 -13.97 30.50 21.93
N GLU A 397 -13.46 30.00 20.80
CA GLU A 397 -12.81 28.69 20.76
C GLU A 397 -11.56 28.68 21.66
N LEU A 398 -10.71 29.69 21.55
CA LEU A 398 -9.49 29.81 22.35
C LEU A 398 -9.79 29.88 23.84
N LYS A 399 -10.85 30.60 24.22
CA LYS A 399 -11.33 30.67 25.62
C LYS A 399 -11.74 29.28 26.13
N GLU A 400 -12.60 28.56 25.40
CA GLU A 400 -13.05 27.24 25.84
C GLU A 400 -11.90 26.22 25.82
N LYS A 401 -10.99 26.29 24.83
CA LYS A 401 -9.79 25.47 24.77
C LYS A 401 -8.88 25.69 26.00
N THR A 402 -8.74 26.95 26.42
CA THR A 402 -7.98 27.31 27.62
C THR A 402 -8.60 26.69 28.87
N LEU A 403 -9.94 26.70 28.99
CA LEU A 403 -10.63 26.03 30.10
C LEU A 403 -10.39 24.51 30.10
N ILE A 404 -10.37 23.89 28.91
CA ILE A 404 -10.05 22.46 28.78
C ILE A 404 -8.62 22.20 29.27
N TRP A 405 -7.65 23.04 28.86
CA TRP A 405 -6.26 22.89 29.28
C TRP A 405 -6.04 23.08 30.78
N THR A 406 -6.68 24.09 31.38
CA THR A 406 -6.69 24.30 32.83
C THR A 406 -7.26 23.07 33.54
N SER A 407 -8.43 22.59 33.11
CA SER A 407 -9.08 21.40 33.71
C SER A 407 -8.22 20.14 33.60
N ALA A 408 -7.53 19.97 32.47
CA ALA A 408 -6.65 18.83 32.22
C ALA A 408 -5.23 19.01 32.78
N LYS A 409 -4.94 20.12 33.47
CA LYS A 409 -3.62 20.49 34.01
C LYS A 409 -2.50 20.31 32.96
N ARG A 410 -2.70 20.85 31.75
CA ARG A 410 -1.72 20.69 30.66
C ARG A 410 -0.37 21.34 30.99
N PRO A 411 0.77 20.83 30.53
CA PRO A 411 2.06 21.47 30.83
C PRO A 411 2.12 22.92 30.30
N GLU A 412 2.71 23.84 31.06
CA GLU A 412 2.83 25.25 30.67
C GLU A 412 3.49 25.43 29.29
N TRP A 413 4.57 24.68 29.02
CA TRP A 413 5.25 24.70 27.72
C TRP A 413 4.31 24.34 26.57
N TYR A 414 3.38 23.42 26.81
CA TYR A 414 2.43 22.96 25.81
C TYR A 414 1.39 24.04 25.55
N VAL A 415 0.88 24.70 26.59
CA VAL A 415 -0.09 25.80 26.43
C VAL A 415 0.54 26.97 25.67
N LYS A 416 1.79 27.35 25.97
CA LYS A 416 2.52 28.36 25.18
C LYS A 416 2.64 27.94 23.71
N PHE A 417 3.09 26.71 23.45
CA PHE A 417 3.22 26.16 22.10
C PHE A 417 1.87 26.17 21.35
N ALA A 418 0.80 25.70 22.00
CA ALA A 418 -0.53 25.61 21.42
C ALA A 418 -1.26 26.95 21.30
N LEU A 419 -0.68 28.04 21.81
CA LEU A 419 -1.13 29.42 21.56
C LEU A 419 -0.22 30.17 20.56
N GLY A 420 0.83 29.52 20.05
CA GLY A 420 1.83 30.15 19.18
C GLY A 420 2.68 31.20 19.91
N LEU A 421 2.87 31.01 21.22
CA LEU A 421 3.64 31.90 22.09
C LEU A 421 5.04 31.35 22.40
N ASP A 422 5.35 30.15 21.91
CA ASP A 422 6.68 29.55 22.04
C ASP A 422 7.75 30.37 21.31
N GLY A 423 8.93 30.48 21.91
CA GLY A 423 10.07 31.21 21.33
C GLY A 423 9.99 32.74 21.42
N LEU A 424 8.90 33.32 21.93
CA LEU A 424 8.79 34.77 22.15
C LEU A 424 9.57 35.19 23.41
N GLY A 425 10.32 36.29 23.31
CA GLY A 425 10.90 36.98 24.46
C GLY A 425 9.83 37.70 25.29
N GLU A 426 10.17 38.15 26.51
CA GLU A 426 9.18 38.62 27.49
C GLU A 426 8.27 39.76 26.98
N ASN A 427 8.83 40.76 26.29
CA ASN A 427 8.05 41.88 25.75
C ASN A 427 7.12 41.43 24.62
N ALA A 428 7.65 40.70 23.64
CA ALA A 428 6.87 40.16 22.52
C ALA A 428 5.77 39.18 22.98
N LEU A 429 6.03 38.44 24.06
CA LEU A 429 5.05 37.54 24.66
C LEU A 429 3.83 38.31 25.19
N LYS A 430 4.04 39.42 25.92
CA LYS A 430 2.95 40.22 26.51
C LYS A 430 2.14 40.99 25.46
N GLU A 431 2.75 41.34 24.34
CA GLU A 431 2.11 42.03 23.22
C GLU A 431 1.34 41.10 22.27
N ALA A 432 1.59 39.78 22.34
CA ALA A 432 0.92 38.83 21.47
C ALA A 432 -0.58 38.74 21.75
N ALA A 433 -1.41 38.72 20.70
CA ALA A 433 -2.87 38.70 20.81
C ALA A 433 -3.42 37.53 21.65
N ASN A 434 -2.71 36.40 21.63
CA ASN A 434 -3.09 35.18 22.37
C ASN A 434 -2.61 35.16 23.83
N TYR A 435 -1.81 36.15 24.26
CA TYR A 435 -1.27 36.21 25.62
C TYR A 435 -2.34 36.23 26.70
N GLN A 436 -3.48 36.88 26.44
CA GLN A 436 -4.60 36.94 27.38
C GLN A 436 -5.10 35.55 27.82
N PHE A 437 -5.08 34.56 26.92
CA PHE A 437 -5.48 33.19 27.23
C PHE A 437 -4.42 32.48 28.07
N TYR A 438 -3.15 32.73 27.76
CA TYR A 438 -2.03 32.19 28.53
C TYR A 438 -1.98 32.77 29.95
N ALA A 439 -2.21 34.07 30.11
CA ALA A 439 -2.30 34.72 31.42
C ALA A 439 -3.47 34.18 32.25
N TYR A 440 -4.63 33.97 31.62
CA TYR A 440 -5.77 33.32 32.27
C TYR A 440 -5.41 31.90 32.72
N TYR A 441 -4.76 31.11 31.85
CA TYR A 441 -4.33 29.75 32.17
C TYR A 441 -3.42 29.72 33.40
N LEU A 442 -2.38 30.55 33.43
CA LEU A 442 -1.45 30.65 34.56
C LEU A 442 -2.16 30.96 35.88
N LYS A 443 -2.99 32.01 35.88
CA LYS A 443 -3.79 32.38 37.04
C LYS A 443 -4.65 31.21 37.50
N ALA A 444 -5.32 30.53 36.57
CA ALA A 444 -6.22 29.45 36.93
C ALA A 444 -5.50 28.23 37.51
N VAL A 445 -4.28 27.90 37.07
CA VAL A 445 -3.53 26.75 37.62
C VAL A 445 -2.84 27.04 38.96
N GLU A 446 -2.56 28.30 39.29
CA GLU A 446 -2.06 28.71 40.61
C GLU A 446 -3.07 28.44 41.74
N PHE A 447 -4.37 28.46 41.44
CA PHE A 447 -5.44 28.25 42.42
C PHE A 447 -5.98 26.82 42.47
N ILE A 448 -5.39 25.88 41.71
CA ILE A 448 -5.80 24.47 41.76
C ILE A 448 -4.82 23.73 42.71
N PRO A 449 -5.28 23.32 43.91
CA PRO A 449 -4.44 22.67 44.91
C PRO A 449 -3.83 21.33 44.46
#